data_AF-A0A0K1F0T0-F1
#
_entry.id   AF-A0A0K1F0T0-F1
#
_cell.length_a   1.000
_cell.length_b   1.000
_cell.length_c   1.000
_cell.angle_alpha   90.00
_cell.angle_beta   90.00
_cell.angle_gamma   90.00
#
_symmetry.space_group_name_H-M   'P 1'
#
loop_
_entity.id
_entity.type
_entity.pdbx_description
1 polymer ?
#
loop_
_entity_poly.entity_id
_entity_poly.type
_entity_poly.pdbx_seq_one_letter_code
_entity_poly.pdbx_strand_id
1 'polypeptide(L)'
;MMGLFRRNTEKSLERSIEETRREVERRLESEMWADEDAREIERQRTAPVRVMAPLNLDLPGFPFSPGVYVSANVYLDDGDPEPHNIWYADAKALQDIGAHIGSLSVMLDRIAPLDRIRADLSNTHPITDVASWLPEHYAWARINPLMPTGRTPKYVATIEFTAGLERPRHMTLRQLEQFNEVHPSPEQTLGTIDYLSDGRIGKAHLSLWCNESLYVAWYKLVAGELVVSSVTRNHDEIQKTLYRIE
;
A
#
# COMPACT_ATOMS: atom_id res chain seq x y z
N MET A 1 71.05 -9.04 2.57
CA MET A 1 70.08 -10.03 3.07
C MET A 1 68.95 -9.27 3.77
N MET A 2 67.91 -8.84 3.06
CA MET A 2 66.64 -8.36 3.63
C MET A 2 65.59 -8.34 2.52
N GLY A 3 64.51 -9.09 2.68
CA GLY A 3 63.37 -9.05 1.77
C GLY A 3 62.68 -10.38 1.59
N LEU A 4 62.11 -10.96 2.66
CA LEU A 4 61.22 -12.12 2.51
C LEU A 4 60.17 -12.36 3.62
N PHE A 5 60.06 -11.49 4.64
CA PHE A 5 59.17 -11.76 5.79
C PHE A 5 57.87 -10.93 5.89
N ARG A 6 57.48 -10.16 4.86
CA ARG A 6 56.25 -9.33 4.94
C ARG A 6 54.99 -9.87 4.23
N ARG A 7 55.11 -10.83 3.30
CA ARG A 7 53.98 -11.24 2.44
C ARG A 7 53.00 -12.28 3.02
N ASN A 8 53.39 -13.07 4.03
CA ASN A 8 52.53 -14.14 4.56
C ASN A 8 51.59 -13.67 5.68
N THR A 9 51.98 -12.64 6.44
CA THR A 9 51.15 -12.05 7.50
C THR A 9 50.01 -11.20 6.94
N GLU A 10 50.25 -10.45 5.85
CA GLU A 10 49.22 -9.63 5.19
C GLU A 10 48.05 -10.48 4.65
N LYS A 11 48.33 -11.58 3.94
CA LYS A 11 47.29 -12.51 3.44
C LYS A 11 46.49 -13.18 4.56
N SER A 12 47.13 -13.47 5.70
CA SER A 12 46.46 -14.04 6.87
C SER A 12 45.58 -13.02 7.58
N LEU A 13 46.00 -11.75 7.60
CA LEU A 13 45.24 -10.65 8.18
C LEU A 13 44.02 -10.32 7.30
N GLU A 14 44.20 -10.24 5.98
CA GLU A 14 43.14 -10.02 5.00
C GLU A 14 42.06 -11.10 5.09
N ARG A 15 42.47 -12.37 5.22
CA ARG A 15 41.54 -13.50 5.38
C ARG A 15 40.76 -13.43 6.69
N SER A 16 41.41 -13.03 7.79
CA SER A 16 40.76 -12.86 9.10
C SER A 16 39.77 -11.68 9.12
N ILE A 17 40.12 -10.56 8.47
CA ILE A 17 39.22 -9.41 8.29
C ILE A 17 38.01 -9.79 7.45
N GLU A 18 38.21 -10.52 6.36
CA GLU A 18 37.12 -11.00 5.50
C GLU A 18 36.21 -12.00 6.22
N GLU A 19 36.77 -12.92 7.02
CA GLU A 19 35.99 -13.84 7.85
C GLU A 19 35.17 -13.10 8.92
N THR A 20 35.77 -12.10 9.58
CA THR A 20 35.06 -11.25 10.55
C THR A 20 33.94 -10.45 9.88
N ARG A 21 34.18 -9.89 8.69
CA ARG A 21 33.17 -9.14 7.93
C ARG A 21 31.97 -10.03 7.59
N ARG A 22 32.21 -11.24 7.09
CA ARG A 22 31.15 -12.21 6.76
C ARG A 22 30.38 -12.69 7.98
N GLU A 23 31.03 -12.74 9.14
CA GLU A 23 30.36 -13.08 10.39
C GLU A 23 29.46 -11.95 10.89
N VAL A 24 29.93 -10.70 10.80
CA VAL A 24 29.11 -9.52 11.10
C VAL A 24 27.92 -9.42 10.13
N GLU A 25 28.13 -9.57 8.83
CA GLU A 25 27.06 -9.53 7.82
C GLU A 25 25.99 -10.61 8.10
N ARG A 26 26.39 -11.86 8.35
CA ARG A 26 25.44 -12.93 8.70
C ARG A 26 24.65 -12.64 9.98
N ARG A 27 25.30 -12.04 10.99
CA ARG A 27 24.61 -11.65 12.22
C ARG A 27 23.57 -10.56 11.96
N LEU A 28 23.94 -9.52 11.21
CA LEU A 28 23.03 -8.43 10.83
C LEU A 28 21.85 -8.94 9.98
N GLU A 29 22.10 -9.85 9.03
CA GLU A 29 21.05 -10.52 8.27
C GLU A 29 20.09 -11.27 9.20
N SER A 30 20.62 -12.02 10.16
CA SER A 30 19.81 -12.80 11.10
C SER A 30 18.98 -11.91 12.03
N GLU A 31 19.55 -10.82 12.53
CA GLU A 31 18.86 -9.82 13.36
C GLU A 31 17.75 -9.12 12.57
N MET A 32 18.01 -8.74 11.32
CA MET A 32 17.02 -8.13 10.43
C MET A 32 15.84 -9.09 10.16
N TRP A 33 16.11 -10.37 9.88
CA TRP A 33 15.05 -11.36 9.65
C TRP A 33 14.25 -11.66 10.91
N ALA A 34 14.90 -11.71 12.08
CA ALA A 34 14.19 -11.87 13.35
C ALA A 34 13.23 -10.70 13.64
N ASP A 35 13.61 -9.46 13.31
CA ASP A 35 12.73 -8.29 13.46
C ASP A 35 11.56 -8.34 12.47
N GLU A 36 11.80 -8.71 11.21
CA GLU A 36 10.72 -8.81 10.21
C GLU A 36 9.73 -9.93 10.56
N ASP A 37 10.22 -11.11 10.98
CA ASP A 37 9.38 -12.21 11.46
C ASP A 37 8.53 -11.78 12.68
N ALA A 38 9.12 -11.05 13.62
CA ALA A 38 8.41 -10.54 14.80
C ALA A 38 7.30 -9.55 14.42
N ARG A 39 7.56 -8.63 13.48
CA ARG A 39 6.56 -7.69 12.96
C ARG A 39 5.43 -8.40 12.24
N GLU A 40 5.76 -9.41 11.44
CA GLU A 40 4.79 -10.21 10.73
C GLU A 40 3.89 -11.01 11.70
N ILE A 41 4.47 -11.62 12.73
CA ILE A 41 3.72 -12.30 13.79
C ILE A 41 2.78 -11.32 14.50
N GLU A 42 3.27 -10.13 14.88
CA GLU A 42 2.44 -9.13 15.55
C GLU A 42 1.32 -8.64 14.65
N ARG A 43 1.57 -8.46 13.34
CA ARG A 43 0.54 -8.11 12.35
C ARG A 43 -0.57 -9.16 12.30
N GLN A 44 -0.24 -10.45 12.29
CA GLN A 44 -1.28 -11.49 12.31
C GLN A 44 -1.99 -11.58 13.65
N ARG A 45 -1.27 -11.40 14.75
CA ARG A 45 -1.85 -11.42 16.09
C ARG A 45 -2.86 -10.29 16.28
N THR A 46 -2.60 -9.14 15.67
CA THR A 46 -3.47 -7.95 15.71
C THR A 46 -4.48 -7.90 14.56
N ALA A 47 -4.41 -8.81 13.60
CA ALA A 47 -5.36 -8.88 12.50
C ALA A 47 -6.79 -9.10 13.03
N PRO A 48 -7.79 -8.44 12.44
CA PRO A 48 -9.16 -8.56 12.91
C PRO A 48 -9.72 -9.96 12.64
N VAL A 49 -10.69 -10.37 13.45
CA VAL A 49 -11.39 -11.65 13.27
C VAL A 49 -12.17 -11.61 11.96
N ARG A 50 -11.90 -12.58 11.09
CA ARG A 50 -12.49 -12.69 9.75
C ARG A 50 -13.58 -13.74 9.69
N VAL A 51 -14.62 -13.46 8.92
CA VAL A 51 -15.76 -14.35 8.66
C VAL A 51 -16.13 -14.28 7.18
N MET A 52 -16.88 -15.26 6.69
CA MET A 52 -17.55 -15.13 5.40
C MET A 52 -18.87 -14.38 5.61
N ALA A 53 -19.04 -13.22 4.97
CA ALA A 53 -20.25 -12.41 5.10
C ALA A 53 -20.82 -12.02 3.73
N PRO A 54 -22.16 -11.94 3.59
CA PRO A 54 -22.77 -11.41 2.39
C PRO A 54 -22.52 -9.92 2.25
N LEU A 55 -22.22 -9.47 1.04
CA LEU A 55 -22.27 -8.09 0.59
C LEU A 55 -23.45 -7.94 -0.35
N ASN A 56 -24.49 -7.24 0.10
CA ASN A 56 -25.72 -7.01 -0.67
C ASN A 56 -25.78 -5.56 -1.16
N LEU A 57 -24.72 -5.11 -1.83
CA LEU A 57 -24.68 -3.81 -2.50
C LEU A 57 -24.63 -4.02 -4.00
N ASP A 58 -25.74 -3.74 -4.68
CA ASP A 58 -25.80 -3.74 -6.14
C ASP A 58 -25.65 -2.30 -6.65
N LEU A 59 -24.40 -1.90 -6.84
CA LEU A 59 -24.02 -0.55 -7.26
C LEU A 59 -23.32 -0.61 -8.63
N PRO A 60 -23.86 0.03 -9.68
CA PRO A 60 -23.29 -0.06 -11.03
C PRO A 60 -21.83 0.37 -11.08
N GLY A 61 -20.96 -0.43 -11.71
CA GLY A 61 -19.54 -0.10 -11.82
C GLY A 61 -18.77 -0.15 -10.49
N PHE A 62 -19.40 -0.47 -9.35
CA PHE A 62 -18.67 -0.71 -8.12
C PHE A 62 -17.86 -2.01 -8.23
N PRO A 63 -16.57 -2.04 -7.83
CA PRO A 63 -15.72 -3.21 -7.99
C PRO A 63 -16.17 -4.48 -7.26
N PHE A 64 -17.06 -4.38 -6.26
CA PHE A 64 -17.58 -5.54 -5.56
C PHE A 64 -18.99 -5.87 -6.04
N SER A 65 -19.15 -7.01 -6.68
CA SER A 65 -20.46 -7.53 -7.05
C SER A 65 -21.20 -8.11 -5.84
N PRO A 66 -22.54 -8.13 -5.81
CA PRO A 66 -23.29 -8.82 -4.76
C PRO A 66 -22.83 -10.28 -4.62
N GLY A 67 -22.53 -10.71 -3.40
CA GLY A 67 -21.90 -12.01 -3.18
C GLY A 67 -21.45 -12.23 -1.74
N VAL A 68 -20.69 -13.29 -1.50
CA VAL A 68 -20.12 -13.63 -0.19
C VAL A 68 -18.61 -13.42 -0.24
N TYR A 69 -18.09 -12.60 0.67
CA TYR A 69 -16.66 -12.26 0.75
C TYR A 69 -16.13 -12.54 2.14
N VAL A 70 -14.81 -12.61 2.26
CA VAL A 70 -14.15 -12.50 3.57
C VAL A 70 -14.41 -11.09 4.09
N SER A 71 -14.80 -10.99 5.36
CA SER A 71 -15.21 -9.75 6.01
C SER A 71 -14.70 -9.71 7.43
N ALA A 72 -14.55 -8.51 7.97
CA ALA A 72 -14.17 -8.26 9.35
C ALA A 72 -14.89 -7.03 9.90
N ASN A 73 -15.03 -6.97 11.23
CA ASN A 73 -15.43 -5.75 11.93
C ASN A 73 -14.18 -5.04 12.44
N VAL A 74 -13.99 -3.78 12.05
CA VAL A 74 -12.78 -2.99 12.33
C VAL A 74 -13.14 -1.59 12.81
N TYR A 75 -12.38 -1.05 13.75
CA TYR A 75 -12.37 0.39 14.03
C TYR A 75 -11.44 1.04 13.00
N LEU A 76 -11.94 2.02 12.25
CA LEU A 76 -11.14 2.67 11.20
C LEU A 76 -10.31 3.82 11.79
N ASP A 77 -10.87 4.50 12.79
CA ASP A 77 -10.19 5.52 13.59
C ASP A 77 -10.31 5.21 15.10
N ASP A 78 -9.31 5.63 15.89
CA ASP A 78 -9.29 5.46 17.36
C ASP A 78 -10.50 6.13 18.07
N GLY A 79 -11.20 7.04 17.38
CA GLY A 79 -12.38 7.74 17.87
C GLY A 79 -13.72 7.17 17.38
N ASP A 80 -13.72 6.09 16.59
CA ASP A 80 -14.95 5.53 16.05
C ASP A 80 -15.82 4.96 17.17
N PRO A 81 -17.11 5.33 17.23
CA PRO A 81 -18.01 4.89 18.29
C PRO A 81 -18.33 3.39 18.19
N GLU A 82 -18.28 2.83 16.98
CA GLU A 82 -18.65 1.45 16.66
C GLU A 82 -17.76 0.93 15.53
N PRO A 83 -17.47 -0.38 15.50
CA PRO A 83 -16.70 -0.96 14.41
C PRO A 83 -17.50 -0.99 13.12
N HIS A 84 -16.80 -0.81 12.00
CA HIS A 84 -17.32 -0.91 10.66
C HIS A 84 -17.15 -2.31 10.11
N ASN A 85 -18.16 -2.79 9.40
CA ASN A 85 -18.02 -4.00 8.59
C ASN A 85 -17.28 -3.66 7.28
N ILE A 86 -16.17 -4.35 7.04
CA ILE A 86 -15.42 -4.30 5.79
C ILE A 86 -15.48 -5.65 5.08
N TRP A 87 -15.42 -5.62 3.75
CA TRP A 87 -15.33 -6.79 2.88
C TRP A 87 -14.03 -6.73 2.10
N TYR A 88 -13.18 -7.74 2.24
CA TYR A 88 -11.91 -7.80 1.54
C TYR A 88 -12.11 -8.17 0.07
N ALA A 89 -11.27 -7.60 -0.79
CA ALA A 89 -11.32 -7.84 -2.23
C ALA A 89 -10.85 -9.26 -2.58
N ASP A 90 -11.62 -9.95 -3.40
CA ASP A 90 -11.17 -11.14 -4.11
C ASP A 90 -10.39 -10.76 -5.39
N ALA A 91 -9.96 -11.77 -6.17
CA ALA A 91 -9.18 -11.53 -7.36
C ALA A 91 -9.91 -10.68 -8.42
N LYS A 92 -11.25 -10.82 -8.51
CA LYS A 92 -12.04 -10.08 -9.48
C LYS A 92 -12.24 -8.63 -9.04
N ALA A 93 -12.59 -8.42 -7.77
CA ALA A 93 -12.70 -7.08 -7.20
C ALA A 93 -11.36 -6.33 -7.28
N LEU A 94 -10.23 -6.99 -7.03
CA LEU A 94 -8.91 -6.36 -7.19
C LEU A 94 -8.61 -5.94 -8.63
N GLN A 95 -8.96 -6.76 -9.61
CA GLN A 95 -8.81 -6.39 -11.02
C GLN A 95 -9.61 -5.11 -11.35
N ASP A 96 -10.85 -5.03 -10.87
CA ASP A 96 -11.74 -3.90 -11.14
C ASP A 96 -11.29 -2.63 -10.37
N ILE A 97 -10.81 -2.78 -9.13
CA ILE A 97 -10.13 -1.72 -8.38
C ILE A 97 -8.92 -1.19 -9.16
N GLY A 98 -8.09 -2.08 -9.71
CA GLY A 98 -6.94 -1.71 -10.51
C GLY A 98 -7.30 -0.89 -11.74
N ALA A 99 -8.41 -1.21 -12.42
CA ALA A 99 -8.90 -0.43 -13.56
C ALA A 99 -9.33 1.00 -13.15
N HIS A 100 -9.96 1.14 -11.98
CA HIS A 100 -10.35 2.45 -11.45
C HIS A 100 -9.13 3.28 -11.06
N ILE A 101 -8.17 2.70 -10.35
CA ILE A 101 -6.92 3.36 -9.97
C ILE A 101 -6.10 3.76 -11.21
N GLY A 102 -6.07 2.90 -12.23
CA GLY A 102 -5.46 3.22 -13.52
C GLY A 102 -6.12 4.44 -14.18
N SER A 103 -7.45 4.49 -14.18
CA SER A 103 -8.20 5.64 -14.72
C SER A 103 -7.92 6.93 -13.96
N LEU A 104 -7.85 6.89 -12.62
CA LEU A 104 -7.46 8.02 -11.78
C LEU A 104 -6.02 8.48 -12.08
N SER A 105 -5.09 7.52 -12.21
CA SER A 105 -3.69 7.81 -12.54
C SER A 105 -3.54 8.49 -13.91
N VAL A 106 -4.34 8.10 -14.90
CA VAL A 106 -4.37 8.74 -16.23
C VAL A 106 -4.89 10.19 -16.15
N MET A 107 -5.77 10.53 -15.19
CA MET A 107 -6.18 11.92 -15.00
C MET A 107 -5.03 12.79 -14.48
N LEU A 108 -4.10 12.23 -13.71
CA LEU A 108 -2.90 12.96 -13.23
C LEU A 108 -1.97 13.35 -14.37
N ASP A 109 -1.88 12.55 -15.43
CA ASP A 109 -1.04 12.86 -16.60
C ASP A 109 -1.41 14.18 -17.28
N ARG A 110 -2.65 14.65 -17.07
CA ARG A 110 -3.13 15.92 -17.62
C ARG A 110 -2.53 17.14 -16.89
N ILE A 111 -1.84 16.92 -15.78
CA ILE A 111 -1.22 17.95 -14.96
C ILE A 111 0.29 17.82 -15.14
N ALA A 112 0.89 18.70 -15.92
CA ALA A 112 2.35 18.71 -16.07
C ALA A 112 3.04 19.15 -14.76
N PRO A 113 4.17 18.55 -14.35
CA PRO A 113 4.94 17.47 -14.98
C PRO A 113 4.69 16.09 -14.32
N LEU A 114 3.44 15.72 -14.04
CA LEU A 114 3.10 14.48 -13.34
C LEU A 114 3.03 13.25 -14.27
N ASP A 115 3.47 13.38 -15.52
CA ASP A 115 3.55 12.27 -16.46
C ASP A 115 4.49 11.22 -15.86
N ARG A 116 3.97 10.00 -15.63
CA ARG A 116 4.64 8.80 -15.05
C ARG A 116 4.37 8.51 -13.58
N ILE A 117 3.60 9.30 -12.85
CA ILE A 117 3.20 8.88 -11.50
C ILE A 117 2.09 7.83 -11.62
N ARG A 118 2.35 6.62 -11.14
CA ARG A 118 1.44 5.47 -11.23
C ARG A 118 1.36 4.75 -9.90
N ALA A 119 0.18 4.25 -9.59
CA ALA A 119 0.04 3.23 -8.55
C ALA A 119 0.65 1.91 -9.06
N ASP A 120 1.44 1.27 -8.22
CA ASP A 120 1.85 -0.12 -8.41
C ASP A 120 0.98 -1.01 -7.51
N LEU A 121 0.17 -1.85 -8.13
CA LEU A 121 -0.73 -2.80 -7.46
C LEU A 121 -0.26 -4.25 -7.63
N SER A 122 0.94 -4.47 -8.15
CA SER A 122 1.46 -5.79 -8.52
C SER A 122 1.53 -6.77 -7.34
N ASN A 123 1.70 -6.25 -6.12
CA ASN A 123 1.73 -7.04 -4.90
C ASN A 123 0.46 -6.91 -4.05
N THR A 124 -0.63 -6.34 -4.57
CA THR A 124 -1.90 -6.36 -3.84
C THR A 124 -2.55 -7.74 -3.98
N HIS A 125 -2.79 -8.41 -2.86
CA HIS A 125 -3.24 -9.80 -2.86
C HIS A 125 -4.73 -9.95 -2.52
N PRO A 126 -5.43 -10.88 -3.20
CA PRO A 126 -6.82 -11.16 -2.88
C PRO A 126 -6.94 -11.91 -1.56
N ILE A 127 -8.02 -11.67 -0.83
CA ILE A 127 -8.33 -12.37 0.42
C ILE A 127 -9.61 -13.18 0.21
N THR A 128 -9.45 -14.49 0.02
CA THR A 128 -10.55 -15.41 -0.29
C THR A 128 -10.80 -16.46 0.80
N ASP A 129 -9.97 -16.48 1.84
CA ASP A 129 -10.08 -17.45 2.94
C ASP A 129 -9.91 -16.75 4.30
N VAL A 130 -10.83 -17.05 5.22
CA VAL A 130 -10.84 -16.55 6.60
C VAL A 130 -9.64 -17.00 7.42
N ALA A 131 -9.09 -18.19 7.11
CA ALA A 131 -7.96 -18.77 7.81
C ALA A 131 -6.60 -18.37 7.22
N SER A 132 -6.58 -17.71 6.06
CA SER A 132 -5.35 -17.31 5.39
C SER A 132 -4.60 -16.23 6.17
N TRP A 133 -3.28 -16.18 6.00
CA TRP A 133 -2.47 -15.06 6.48
C TRP A 133 -2.98 -13.76 5.86
N LEU A 134 -3.19 -12.71 6.68
CA LEU A 134 -3.56 -11.41 6.12
C LEU A 134 -2.32 -10.81 5.43
N PRO A 135 -2.34 -10.61 4.11
CA PRO A 135 -1.20 -10.06 3.39
C PRO A 135 -0.93 -8.61 3.83
N GLU A 136 0.27 -8.12 3.54
CA GLU A 136 0.63 -6.72 3.84
C GLU A 136 -0.15 -5.73 2.95
N HIS A 137 -0.37 -6.11 1.70
CA HIS A 137 -1.00 -5.28 0.68
C HIS A 137 -2.30 -5.93 0.24
N TYR A 138 -3.41 -5.27 0.49
CA TYR A 138 -4.75 -5.73 0.15
C TYR A 138 -5.67 -4.54 -0.09
N ALA A 139 -6.89 -4.83 -0.55
CA ALA A 139 -7.95 -3.86 -0.64
C ALA A 139 -9.21 -4.38 0.03
N TRP A 140 -10.07 -3.45 0.45
CA TRP A 140 -11.35 -3.76 1.05
C TRP A 140 -12.37 -2.67 0.75
N ALA A 141 -13.64 -3.01 0.86
CA ALA A 141 -14.77 -2.11 0.74
C ALA A 141 -15.54 -2.01 2.05
N ARG A 142 -16.23 -0.89 2.25
CA ARG A 142 -17.28 -0.73 3.24
C ARG A 142 -18.50 -0.05 2.66
N ILE A 143 -19.66 -0.37 3.24
CA ILE A 143 -20.89 0.39 3.02
C ILE A 143 -20.94 1.49 4.09
N ASN A 144 -21.06 2.74 3.66
CA ASN A 144 -21.10 3.86 4.58
C ASN A 144 -22.45 3.86 5.32
N PRO A 145 -22.44 4.07 6.65
CA PRO A 145 -23.67 4.06 7.44
C PRO A 145 -24.59 5.21 7.02
N LEU A 146 -25.88 5.07 7.35
CA LEU A 146 -26.83 6.16 7.20
C LEU A 146 -26.36 7.36 8.02
N MET A 147 -26.63 8.56 7.50
CA MET A 147 -26.41 9.77 8.28
C MET A 147 -27.27 9.70 9.57
N PRO A 148 -26.93 10.46 10.63
CA PRO A 148 -27.74 10.50 11.86
C PRO A 148 -29.23 10.84 11.63
N THR A 149 -29.54 11.45 10.48
CA THR A 149 -30.91 11.76 10.03
C THR A 149 -31.65 10.57 9.40
N GLY A 150 -31.04 9.39 9.31
CA GLY A 150 -31.56 8.21 8.62
C GLY A 150 -31.47 8.27 7.09
N ARG A 151 -30.93 9.36 6.53
CA ARG A 151 -30.76 9.52 5.07
C ARG A 151 -29.51 8.78 4.58
N THR A 152 -29.56 8.29 3.35
CA THR A 152 -28.41 7.72 2.65
C THR A 152 -27.26 8.75 2.62
N PRO A 153 -26.03 8.33 2.93
CA PRO A 153 -24.87 9.22 2.82
C PRO A 153 -24.64 9.62 1.36
N LYS A 154 -23.98 10.75 1.14
CA LYS A 154 -23.60 11.20 -0.21
C LYS A 154 -22.77 10.14 -0.93
N TYR A 155 -21.84 9.51 -0.22
CA TYR A 155 -21.02 8.41 -0.70
C TYR A 155 -21.52 7.13 -0.05
N VAL A 156 -22.07 6.22 -0.85
CA VAL A 156 -22.75 5.00 -0.35
C VAL A 156 -21.74 3.92 0.02
N ALA A 157 -20.60 3.88 -0.67
CA ALA A 157 -19.55 2.92 -0.42
C ALA A 157 -18.18 3.56 -0.58
N THR A 158 -17.22 2.99 0.15
CA THR A 158 -15.82 3.41 0.12
C THR A 158 -14.95 2.18 -0.08
N ILE A 159 -13.95 2.29 -0.94
CA ILE A 159 -12.87 1.32 -1.08
C ILE A 159 -11.61 1.94 -0.51
N GLU A 160 -10.86 1.16 0.25
CA GLU A 160 -9.50 1.48 0.65
C GLU A 160 -8.57 0.37 0.20
N PHE A 161 -7.35 0.75 -0.13
CA PHE A 161 -6.34 -0.18 -0.56
C PHE A 161 -4.96 0.28 -0.12
N THR A 162 -4.11 -0.71 0.11
CA THR A 162 -2.69 -0.57 0.34
C THR A 162 -1.98 -1.48 -0.63
N ALA A 163 -1.01 -0.90 -1.32
CA ALA A 163 -0.24 -1.54 -2.36
C ALA A 163 1.18 -1.02 -2.28
N GLY A 164 2.16 -1.83 -2.63
CA GLY A 164 3.53 -1.40 -2.60
C GLY A 164 4.44 -2.57 -2.86
N LEU A 165 5.72 -2.34 -2.65
CA LEU A 165 6.65 -3.46 -2.65
C LEU A 165 6.38 -4.27 -1.38
N GLU A 166 6.16 -5.57 -1.54
CA GLU A 166 6.37 -6.45 -0.39
C GLU A 166 7.79 -6.26 0.07
N ARG A 167 7.96 -6.14 1.38
CA ARG A 167 9.31 -6.08 1.92
C ARG A 167 10.06 -7.31 1.42
N PRO A 168 11.22 -7.13 0.79
CA PRO A 168 12.00 -8.25 0.29
C PRO A 168 12.24 -9.21 1.44
N ARG A 169 11.81 -10.48 1.30
CA ARG A 169 12.03 -11.53 2.31
C ARG A 169 13.21 -12.39 1.93
N HIS A 170 13.98 -12.79 2.92
CA HIS A 170 15.12 -13.72 2.77
C HIS A 170 16.17 -13.28 1.73
N MET A 171 16.27 -11.98 1.46
CA MET A 171 17.37 -11.41 0.68
C MET A 171 18.66 -11.37 1.53
N THR A 172 19.82 -11.43 0.89
CA THR A 172 21.08 -11.05 1.56
C THR A 172 21.13 -9.52 1.70
N LEU A 173 21.97 -8.99 2.61
CA LEU A 173 22.16 -7.53 2.74
C LEU A 173 22.52 -6.88 1.41
N ARG A 174 23.36 -7.55 0.60
CA ARG A 174 23.75 -7.08 -0.72
C ARG A 174 22.58 -7.06 -1.71
N GLN A 175 21.71 -8.06 -1.68
CA GLN A 175 20.50 -8.07 -2.52
C GLN A 175 19.52 -6.98 -2.09
N LEU A 176 19.42 -6.73 -0.78
CA LEU A 176 18.62 -5.64 -0.24
C LEU A 176 19.17 -4.27 -0.65
N GLU A 177 20.49 -4.06 -0.61
CA GLU A 177 21.13 -2.84 -1.10
C GLU A 177 20.81 -2.60 -2.58
N GLN A 178 20.98 -3.62 -3.42
CA GLN A 178 20.64 -3.55 -4.86
C GLN A 178 19.15 -3.31 -5.09
N PHE A 179 18.30 -3.95 -4.29
CA PHE A 179 16.85 -3.73 -4.34
C PHE A 179 16.52 -2.28 -4.01
N ASN A 180 17.10 -1.74 -2.93
CA ASN A 180 16.88 -0.36 -2.50
C ASN A 180 17.47 0.68 -3.48
N GLU A 181 18.53 0.36 -4.22
CA GLU A 181 19.03 1.24 -5.29
C GLU A 181 18.01 1.42 -6.43
N VAL A 182 17.24 0.36 -6.74
CA VAL A 182 16.20 0.37 -7.78
C VAL A 182 14.86 0.85 -7.22
N HIS A 183 14.64 0.62 -5.94
CA HIS A 183 13.44 0.92 -5.19
C HIS A 183 13.82 1.72 -3.93
N PRO A 184 14.20 3.01 -4.07
CA PRO A 184 14.72 3.84 -2.97
C PRO A 184 13.71 4.06 -1.83
N SER A 185 12.53 3.48 -1.96
CA SER A 185 11.40 3.57 -1.08
C SER A 185 10.63 2.23 -1.15
N PRO A 186 10.57 1.46 -0.06
CA PRO A 186 9.64 0.32 0.07
C PRO A 186 8.19 0.80 0.28
N GLU A 187 7.89 2.07 -0.01
CA GLU A 187 6.75 2.76 0.56
C GLU A 187 5.47 2.48 -0.24
N GLN A 188 4.39 2.49 0.52
CA GLN A 188 3.10 1.97 0.10
C GLN A 188 2.36 3.05 -0.67
N THR A 189 1.95 2.71 -1.89
CA THR A 189 0.79 3.31 -2.50
C THR A 189 -0.43 2.99 -1.64
N LEU A 190 -1.17 4.01 -1.22
CA LEU A 190 -2.45 3.81 -0.55
C LEU A 190 -3.48 4.75 -1.12
N GLY A 191 -4.74 4.41 -0.98
CA GLY A 191 -5.79 5.28 -1.45
C GLY A 191 -7.17 4.90 -0.99
N THR A 192 -8.06 5.85 -1.20
CA THR A 192 -9.46 5.76 -0.85
C THR A 192 -10.28 6.19 -2.06
N ILE A 193 -11.32 5.43 -2.40
CA ILE A 193 -12.24 5.74 -3.50
C ILE A 193 -13.67 5.69 -2.96
N ASP A 194 -14.36 6.82 -3.03
CA ASP A 194 -15.72 7.00 -2.55
C ASP A 194 -16.70 7.01 -3.73
N TYR A 195 -17.75 6.19 -3.64
CA TYR A 195 -18.74 5.99 -4.70
C TYR A 195 -20.08 6.63 -4.35
N LEU A 196 -20.69 7.29 -5.33
CA LEU A 196 -22.06 7.80 -5.25
C LEU A 196 -23.07 6.67 -5.40
N SER A 197 -24.35 6.96 -5.13
CA SER A 197 -25.44 5.99 -5.31
C SER A 197 -25.72 5.58 -6.76
N ASP A 198 -25.22 6.35 -7.74
CA ASP A 198 -25.30 6.01 -9.16
C ASP A 198 -24.10 5.18 -9.65
N GLY A 199 -23.17 4.86 -8.74
CA GLY A 199 -22.01 4.03 -9.02
C GLY A 199 -20.79 4.77 -9.56
N ARG A 200 -20.90 6.07 -9.83
CA ARG A 200 -19.74 6.88 -10.23
C ARG A 200 -18.85 7.16 -9.02
N ILE A 201 -17.54 7.28 -9.29
CA ILE A 201 -16.57 7.78 -8.31
C ILE A 201 -16.89 9.25 -8.05
N GLY A 202 -17.19 9.60 -6.79
CA GLY A 202 -17.50 10.97 -6.38
C GLY A 202 -16.33 11.69 -5.72
N LYS A 203 -15.43 10.94 -5.11
CA LYS A 203 -14.20 11.45 -4.49
C LYS A 203 -13.17 10.33 -4.51
N ALA A 204 -11.90 10.68 -4.65
CA ALA A 204 -10.81 9.76 -4.44
C ALA A 204 -9.59 10.46 -3.85
N HIS A 205 -8.71 9.66 -3.28
CA HIS A 205 -7.43 10.05 -2.73
C HIS A 205 -6.42 8.98 -3.10
N LEU A 206 -5.29 9.38 -3.68
CA LEU A 206 -4.16 8.48 -3.98
C LEU A 206 -2.88 9.07 -3.39
N SER A 207 -2.22 8.30 -2.53
CA SER A 207 -0.84 8.50 -2.11
C SER A 207 0.04 7.59 -2.94
N LEU A 208 0.91 8.17 -3.77
CA LEU A 208 1.69 7.49 -4.80
C LEU A 208 3.17 7.81 -4.59
N TRP A 209 3.98 6.79 -4.34
CA TRP A 209 5.42 6.96 -4.30
C TRP A 209 6.01 6.91 -5.71
N CYS A 210 6.87 7.87 -6.01
CA CYS A 210 7.61 7.89 -7.27
C CYS A 210 9.01 8.44 -7.01
N ASN A 211 10.01 7.59 -7.20
CA ASN A 211 11.40 7.81 -6.78
C ASN A 211 11.43 8.13 -5.26
N GLU A 212 12.06 9.24 -4.88
CA GLU A 212 12.24 9.66 -3.48
C GLU A 212 11.12 10.58 -2.98
N SER A 213 9.99 10.65 -3.69
CA SER A 213 8.92 11.61 -3.39
C SER A 213 7.56 10.92 -3.26
N LEU A 214 6.81 11.33 -2.23
CA LEU A 214 5.41 10.98 -2.09
C LEU A 214 4.55 12.02 -2.78
N TYR A 215 3.71 11.57 -3.69
CA TYR A 215 2.70 12.39 -4.35
C TYR A 215 1.34 12.08 -3.78
N VAL A 216 0.62 13.09 -3.31
CA VAL A 216 -0.73 12.95 -2.79
C VAL A 216 -1.68 13.68 -3.71
N ALA A 217 -2.55 12.92 -4.38
CA ALA A 217 -3.53 13.40 -5.32
C ALA A 217 -4.95 13.28 -4.74
N TRP A 218 -5.70 14.37 -4.79
CA TRP A 218 -7.09 14.44 -4.35
C TRP A 218 -8.01 14.66 -5.53
N TYR A 219 -9.12 13.93 -5.60
CA TYR A 219 -10.11 14.01 -6.67
C TYR A 219 -11.46 14.40 -6.11
N LYS A 220 -12.19 15.25 -6.82
CA LYS A 220 -13.55 15.66 -6.43
C LYS A 220 -14.41 15.91 -7.66
N LEU A 221 -15.73 15.87 -7.48
CA LEU A 221 -16.66 16.33 -8.51
C LEU A 221 -16.65 17.86 -8.61
N VAL A 222 -16.50 18.37 -9.84
CA VAL A 222 -16.71 19.77 -10.21
C VAL A 222 -17.69 19.79 -11.37
N ALA A 223 -18.83 20.47 -11.20
CA ALA A 223 -19.91 20.50 -12.19
C ALA A 223 -20.39 19.10 -12.65
N GLY A 224 -20.30 18.09 -11.78
CA GLY A 224 -20.73 16.71 -12.06
C GLY A 224 -19.66 15.81 -12.69
N GLU A 225 -18.50 16.37 -13.03
CA GLU A 225 -17.35 15.63 -13.59
C GLU A 225 -16.27 15.41 -12.53
N LEU A 226 -15.69 14.21 -12.52
CA LEU A 226 -14.58 13.91 -11.63
C LEU A 226 -13.30 14.54 -12.18
N VAL A 227 -12.65 15.36 -11.36
CA VAL A 227 -11.39 16.02 -11.71
C VAL A 227 -10.37 15.85 -10.59
N VAL A 228 -9.09 15.92 -10.94
CA VAL A 228 -8.04 16.12 -9.96
C VAL A 228 -8.23 17.51 -9.35
N SER A 229 -8.31 17.59 -8.04
CA SER A 229 -8.60 18.81 -7.29
C SER A 229 -7.36 19.44 -6.68
N SER A 230 -6.40 18.63 -6.25
CA SER A 230 -5.09 19.07 -5.80
C SER A 230 -4.08 17.94 -5.91
N VAL A 231 -2.82 18.32 -6.06
CA VAL A 231 -1.68 17.41 -5.97
C VAL A 231 -0.60 18.07 -5.14
N THR A 232 -0.10 17.36 -4.13
CA THR A 232 1.07 17.76 -3.35
C THR A 232 2.19 16.76 -3.54
N ARG A 233 3.43 17.22 -3.46
CA ARG A 233 4.63 16.38 -3.40
C ARG A 233 5.32 16.62 -2.07
N ASN A 234 5.58 15.54 -1.35
CA ASN A 234 6.38 15.53 -0.13
C ASN A 234 7.73 14.89 -0.43
N HIS A 235 8.80 15.57 -0.06
CA HIS A 235 10.18 15.09 -0.18
C HIS A 235 10.98 15.75 0.94
N ASP A 236 11.73 14.96 1.71
CA ASP A 236 12.51 15.44 2.87
C ASP A 236 11.70 16.30 3.84
N GLU A 237 10.50 15.84 4.22
CA GLU A 237 9.55 16.56 5.10
C GLU A 237 9.02 17.90 4.53
N ILE A 238 9.40 18.28 3.32
CA ILE A 238 8.93 19.50 2.65
C ILE A 238 7.75 19.14 1.76
N GLN A 239 6.56 19.64 2.13
CA GLN A 239 5.37 19.57 1.31
C GLN A 239 5.28 20.74 0.33
N LYS A 240 5.15 20.43 -0.96
CA LYS A 240 4.92 21.42 -2.04
C LYS A 240 3.62 21.12 -2.78
N THR A 241 2.73 22.09 -2.85
CA THR A 241 1.56 22.02 -3.74
C THR A 241 2.00 22.19 -5.19
N LEU A 242 1.75 21.18 -6.01
CA LEU A 242 2.05 21.20 -7.44
C LEU A 242 0.85 21.68 -8.26
N TYR A 243 -0.36 21.37 -7.79
CA TYR A 243 -1.59 21.72 -8.46
C TYR A 243 -2.72 21.88 -7.45
N ARG A 244 -3.63 22.82 -7.69
CA ARG A 244 -4.88 22.99 -6.96
C ARG A 244 -5.89 23.72 -7.84
N ILE A 245 -7.11 23.20 -7.92
CA ILE A 245 -8.25 23.93 -8.48
C ILE A 245 -8.68 24.99 -7.46
N GLU A 246 -8.78 26.23 -7.93
CA GLU A 246 -9.35 27.36 -7.18
C GLU A 246 -10.87 27.23 -6.98
#